data_AF-A0A960BJQ4-F1
#
_entry.id   AF-A0A960BJQ4-F1
#
_cell.length_a   1.000
_cell.length_b   1.000
_cell.length_c   1.000
_cell.angle_alpha   90.00
_cell.angle_beta   90.00
_cell.angle_gamma   90.00
#
_symmetry.space_group_name_H-M   'P 1'
#
loop_
_entity.id
_entity.type
_entity.pdbx_description
1 polymer ?
#
loop_
_entity_poly.entity_id
_entity_poly.type
_entity_poly.pdbx_seq_one_letter_code
_entity_poly.pdbx_strand_id
1 'polypeptide(L)'
;MRRGTLTAGVLLAVLLGAPACAGPEPRSYEVLREDTIINADLWSDEPKMLAAGLGFTDIIGVDDLSTDNLALSRTMTQLAGGTWNTLDCGAAAEPALSAYTSAASPDSIASLYGAEVHYADGLPIEFSWPVLPSTVDPANLSVHLNNGETVTPDVASIWPNFEYNERSVVVIFGQFGNRIPQDQPGALYPTRVEVVDSQNPLLLVGPGGNTEPATGLHADSGGSPYQDGDVPASERKGPRLAAAKLSRMNVEGDTGPRIFSSGLLPNDGVALYGDRAEYRLRVYTTGGMTPDGVRGVFPTDYERFFRITAEAADGRTIRLTEPGRDYEIDGGSVTVLGLADLGVRQDGYDDCYREDKDNYIDIILEGDEHAVRSITTVEIPGTGSYDPLYNPGGPGNDPAQGVRYSSASPPIRQRVMMAIDDPMTVTYDD
;
A
#
# COMPACT_ATOMS: atom_id res chain seq x y z
N MET A 1 35.22 20.42 70.74
CA MET A 1 34.08 21.22 70.21
C MET A 1 34.33 21.49 68.73
N ARG A 2 33.40 21.03 67.88
CA ARG A 2 33.21 21.29 66.44
C ARG A 2 34.40 21.09 65.48
N ARG A 3 34.49 19.88 64.91
CA ARG A 3 34.95 19.67 63.52
C ARG A 3 33.71 19.66 62.63
N GLY A 4 33.67 20.53 61.62
CA GLY A 4 32.66 20.52 60.57
C GLY A 4 33.14 19.63 59.43
N THR A 5 32.33 18.65 59.05
CA THR A 5 32.56 17.77 57.91
C THR A 5 31.60 18.20 56.80
N LEU A 6 32.13 18.61 55.64
CA LEU A 6 31.35 18.74 54.42
C LEU A 6 31.01 17.34 53.91
N THR A 7 29.73 17.04 53.77
CA THR A 7 29.22 15.86 53.05
C THR A 7 29.12 16.22 51.57
N ALA A 8 29.97 15.60 50.73
CA ALA A 8 29.78 15.59 49.29
C ALA A 8 28.75 14.50 48.95
N GLY A 9 27.59 14.91 48.44
CA GLY A 9 26.60 13.99 47.88
C GLY A 9 27.04 13.57 46.47
N VAL A 10 27.29 12.28 46.28
CA VAL A 10 27.45 11.68 44.95
C VAL A 10 26.05 11.47 44.39
N LEU A 11 25.69 12.22 43.36
CA LEU A 11 24.49 12.00 42.57
C LEU A 11 24.80 10.85 41.60
N LEU A 12 24.28 9.65 41.88
CA LEU A 12 24.36 8.52 40.97
C LEU A 12 23.25 8.69 39.90
N ALA A 13 23.61 9.21 38.73
CA ALA A 13 22.72 9.21 37.58
C ALA A 13 22.60 7.77 37.09
N VAL A 14 21.41 7.17 37.27
CA VAL A 14 21.05 5.91 36.63
C VAL A 14 20.75 6.23 35.16
N LEU A 15 21.75 6.04 34.30
CA LEU A 15 21.54 5.88 32.87
C LEU A 15 20.77 4.57 32.68
N LEU A 16 19.46 4.67 32.48
CA LEU A 16 18.67 3.58 31.90
C LEU A 16 19.13 3.42 30.45
N GLY A 17 20.15 2.58 30.25
CA GLY A 17 20.49 2.11 28.92
C GLY A 17 19.31 1.32 28.37
N ALA A 18 18.82 1.71 27.20
CA ALA A 18 17.94 0.88 26.39
C ALA A 18 18.57 -0.52 26.24
N PRO A 19 17.78 -1.61 26.24
CA PRO A 19 18.32 -2.92 26.03
C PRO A 19 18.84 -3.00 24.58
N ALA A 20 20.15 -2.90 24.42
CA ALA A 20 20.84 -3.28 23.21
C ALA A 20 20.77 -4.81 23.09
N CYS A 21 19.70 -5.30 22.47
CA CYS A 21 19.61 -6.65 21.93
C CYS A 21 19.21 -6.55 20.45
N ALA A 22 20.11 -6.03 19.62
CA ALA A 22 19.96 -6.15 18.17
C ALA A 22 20.91 -7.26 17.71
N GLY A 23 20.35 -8.38 17.26
CA GLY A 23 21.06 -9.26 16.34
C GLY A 23 21.39 -8.52 15.05
N PRO A 24 22.15 -9.12 14.11
CA PRO A 24 22.29 -8.54 12.77
C PRO A 24 20.89 -8.33 12.15
N GLU A 25 20.70 -7.20 11.46
CA GLU A 25 19.46 -6.95 10.73
C GLU A 25 19.21 -8.09 9.72
N PRO A 26 17.95 -8.55 9.54
CA PRO A 26 17.67 -9.57 8.54
C PRO A 26 18.03 -9.08 7.13
N ARG A 27 18.68 -9.93 6.32
CA ARG A 27 19.15 -9.55 4.97
C ARG A 27 18.03 -9.02 4.08
N SER A 28 16.81 -9.53 4.23
CA SER A 28 15.63 -9.05 3.52
C SER A 28 15.29 -7.60 3.89
N TYR A 29 15.43 -7.21 5.16
CA TYR A 29 15.24 -5.82 5.56
C TYR A 29 16.39 -4.94 5.10
N GLU A 30 17.64 -5.41 5.20
CA GLU A 30 18.81 -4.68 4.71
C GLU A 30 18.68 -4.27 3.24
N VAL A 31 18.23 -5.19 2.35
CA VAL A 31 18.06 -4.85 0.93
C VAL A 31 16.93 -3.87 0.66
N LEU A 32 15.92 -3.80 1.53
CA LEU A 32 14.84 -2.81 1.39
C LEU A 32 15.34 -1.41 1.74
N ARG A 33 16.40 -1.31 2.54
CA ARG A 33 17.04 -0.04 2.92
C ARG A 33 18.15 0.41 1.98
N GLU A 34 18.45 -0.35 0.93
CA GLU A 34 19.41 0.06 -0.10
C GLU A 34 18.82 1.23 -0.91
N ASP A 35 19.60 2.30 -1.07
CA ASP A 35 19.20 3.55 -1.74
C ASP A 35 19.21 3.42 -3.27
N THR A 36 18.37 2.51 -3.76
CA THR A 36 18.16 2.28 -5.18
C THR A 36 16.75 2.68 -5.54
N ILE A 37 16.63 3.71 -6.38
CA ILE A 37 15.39 4.22 -6.94
C ILE A 37 15.61 4.34 -8.44
N ILE A 38 14.80 3.69 -9.25
CA ILE A 38 15.01 3.64 -10.70
C ILE A 38 13.69 4.01 -11.34
N ASN A 39 13.67 5.13 -12.07
CA ASN A 39 12.51 5.60 -12.82
C ASN A 39 11.22 5.63 -11.96
N ALA A 40 11.35 6.00 -10.69
CA ALA A 40 10.22 6.03 -9.77
C ALA A 40 9.30 7.22 -9.98
N ASP A 41 8.02 7.00 -9.77
CA ASP A 41 7.00 8.00 -10.04
C ASP A 41 7.05 9.19 -9.08
N LEU A 42 7.12 10.39 -9.66
CA LEU A 42 6.73 11.63 -9.00
C LEU A 42 5.23 11.86 -9.24
N TRP A 43 4.48 12.02 -8.16
CA TRP A 43 3.04 12.23 -8.15
C TRP A 43 2.65 13.71 -8.01
N SER A 44 3.63 14.61 -7.93
CA SER A 44 3.48 16.06 -7.88
C SER A 44 4.80 16.75 -8.14
N ASP A 45 4.74 18.03 -8.53
CA ASP A 45 5.93 18.88 -8.69
C ASP A 45 6.62 19.27 -7.35
N GLU A 46 6.00 18.95 -6.22
CA GLU A 46 6.44 19.33 -4.87
C GLU A 46 6.33 18.14 -3.91
N PRO A 47 7.20 18.06 -2.89
CA PRO A 47 7.15 17.04 -1.86
C PRO A 47 5.95 17.27 -0.94
N LYS A 48 5.13 16.23 -0.74
CA LYS A 48 3.98 16.24 0.17
C LYS A 48 3.62 14.81 0.58
N MET A 49 2.88 14.68 1.68
CA MET A 49 2.11 13.48 1.96
C MET A 49 0.76 13.59 1.26
N LEU A 50 0.44 12.62 0.40
CA LEU A 50 -0.83 12.52 -0.30
C LEU A 50 -1.92 11.93 0.60
N ALA A 51 -1.55 10.93 1.40
CA ALA A 51 -2.45 10.27 2.32
C ALA A 51 -1.65 9.59 3.44
N ALA A 52 -2.35 9.33 4.55
CA ALA A 52 -1.93 8.49 5.64
C ALA A 52 -3.19 8.05 6.38
N GLY A 53 -3.49 6.75 6.42
CA GLY A 53 -4.76 6.28 6.95
C GLY A 53 -4.65 4.90 7.57
N LEU A 54 -5.39 4.66 8.67
CA LEU A 54 -5.46 3.35 9.30
C LEU A 54 -6.03 2.34 8.30
N GLY A 55 -5.22 1.38 7.89
CA GLY A 55 -5.63 0.31 6.99
C GLY A 55 -6.40 -0.78 7.72
N PHE A 56 -5.82 -1.28 8.81
CA PHE A 56 -6.31 -2.42 9.59
C PHE A 56 -5.69 -2.48 10.97
N THR A 57 -6.32 -3.21 11.90
CA THR A 57 -5.89 -3.39 13.28
C THR A 57 -5.67 -4.85 13.65
N ASP A 58 -4.76 -5.06 14.61
CA ASP A 58 -4.50 -6.32 15.34
C ASP A 58 -3.97 -7.53 14.53
N ILE A 59 -3.96 -7.48 13.19
CA ILE A 59 -3.63 -8.64 12.34
C ILE A 59 -2.15 -8.77 11.96
N ILE A 60 -1.29 -7.89 12.48
CA ILE A 60 0.15 -7.92 12.21
C ILE A 60 0.90 -8.44 13.43
N GLY A 61 1.74 -9.45 13.24
CA GLY A 61 2.42 -10.10 14.36
C GLY A 61 1.51 -11.07 15.10
N VAL A 62 0.67 -11.81 14.38
CA VAL A 62 -0.17 -12.86 14.97
C VAL A 62 0.67 -14.12 15.14
N ASP A 63 0.72 -14.62 16.36
CA ASP A 63 1.53 -15.79 16.70
C ASP A 63 0.99 -17.07 16.05
N ASP A 64 1.86 -18.07 15.89
CA ASP A 64 1.51 -19.43 15.40
C ASP A 64 0.85 -19.49 14.01
N LEU A 65 1.13 -18.50 13.15
CA LEU A 65 0.74 -18.54 11.73
C LEU A 65 1.71 -19.37 10.89
N SER A 66 1.19 -20.38 10.19
CA SER A 66 1.95 -21.32 9.36
C SER A 66 1.05 -22.06 8.38
N THR A 67 1.60 -22.47 7.24
CA THR A 67 0.93 -23.38 6.30
C THR A 67 0.96 -24.84 6.76
N ASP A 68 1.82 -25.20 7.72
CA ASP A 68 1.91 -26.57 8.28
C ASP A 68 0.73 -26.90 9.21
N ASN A 69 0.05 -25.88 9.75
CA ASN A 69 -1.10 -26.05 10.62
C ASN A 69 -2.20 -25.01 10.35
N LEU A 70 -2.82 -25.12 9.17
CA LEU A 70 -3.88 -24.21 8.72
C LEU A 70 -5.05 -24.08 9.72
N ALA A 71 -5.38 -25.13 10.48
CA ALA A 71 -6.46 -25.08 11.46
C ALA A 71 -6.13 -24.16 12.65
N LEU A 72 -4.90 -24.24 13.17
CA LEU A 72 -4.45 -23.33 14.21
C LEU A 72 -4.33 -21.91 13.67
N SER A 73 -3.71 -21.73 12.50
CA SER A 73 -3.54 -20.40 11.90
C SER A 73 -4.87 -19.73 11.60
N ARG A 74 -5.86 -20.46 11.08
CA ARG A 74 -7.24 -19.96 10.94
C ARG A 74 -7.80 -19.46 12.27
N THR A 75 -7.62 -20.23 13.34
CA THR A 75 -8.11 -19.87 14.67
C THR A 75 -7.44 -18.60 15.17
N MET A 76 -6.11 -18.52 15.08
CA MET A 76 -5.33 -17.36 15.54
C MET A 76 -5.66 -16.10 14.74
N THR A 77 -5.77 -16.22 13.42
CA THR A 77 -6.23 -15.14 12.54
C THR A 77 -7.60 -14.64 12.97
N GLN A 78 -8.58 -15.52 13.18
CA GLN A 78 -9.94 -15.11 13.57
C GLN A 78 -9.98 -14.48 14.96
N LEU A 79 -9.17 -14.95 15.91
CA LEU A 79 -9.05 -14.34 17.25
C LEU A 79 -8.42 -12.95 17.22
N ALA A 80 -7.47 -12.72 16.31
CA ALA A 80 -6.94 -11.39 15.99
C ALA A 80 -7.92 -10.55 15.15
N GLY A 81 -9.09 -11.10 14.80
CA GLY A 81 -10.11 -10.45 13.98
C GLY A 81 -9.78 -10.38 12.49
N GLY A 82 -8.79 -11.11 12.00
CA GLY A 82 -8.59 -11.34 10.58
C GLY A 82 -9.67 -12.25 9.98
N THR A 83 -9.72 -12.29 8.65
CA THR A 83 -10.53 -13.26 7.91
C THR A 83 -9.67 -14.42 7.41
N TRP A 84 -10.33 -15.53 7.04
CA TRP A 84 -9.68 -16.71 6.49
C TRP A 84 -10.44 -17.20 5.24
N ASN A 85 -9.84 -17.05 4.06
CA ASN A 85 -10.44 -17.45 2.81
C ASN A 85 -10.49 -18.97 2.63
N THR A 86 -11.56 -19.43 2.01
CA THR A 86 -11.63 -20.76 1.39
C THR A 86 -11.10 -20.63 -0.02
N LEU A 87 -10.12 -21.47 -0.39
CA LEU A 87 -9.44 -21.34 -1.68
C LEU A 87 -9.95 -22.36 -2.69
N ASP A 88 -10.20 -21.90 -3.91
CA ASP A 88 -10.26 -22.74 -5.10
C ASP A 88 -8.97 -22.57 -5.89
N CYS A 89 -8.11 -23.59 -5.85
CA CYS A 89 -6.83 -23.59 -6.54
C CYS A 89 -6.68 -24.83 -7.41
N GLY A 90 -5.82 -24.73 -8.43
CA GLY A 90 -5.39 -25.89 -9.21
C GLY A 90 -4.89 -27.04 -8.32
N ALA A 91 -5.15 -28.29 -8.72
CA ALA A 91 -4.95 -29.49 -7.90
C ALA A 91 -3.51 -29.76 -7.42
N ALA A 92 -2.50 -29.04 -7.93
CA ALA A 92 -1.10 -29.14 -7.55
C ALA A 92 -0.55 -27.85 -6.92
N ALA A 93 -1.42 -26.88 -6.62
CA ALA A 93 -1.02 -25.62 -6.00
C ALA A 93 -0.70 -25.84 -4.52
N GLU A 94 0.34 -25.17 -4.05
CA GLU A 94 0.69 -25.05 -2.64
C GLU A 94 0.46 -23.58 -2.24
N PRO A 95 -0.73 -23.24 -1.72
CA PRO A 95 -1.08 -21.86 -1.45
C PRO A 95 -0.18 -21.26 -0.36
N ALA A 96 0.32 -20.05 -0.58
CA ALA A 96 0.98 -19.30 0.47
C ALA A 96 -0.03 -18.89 1.55
N LEU A 97 0.44 -18.61 2.78
CA LEU A 97 -0.40 -18.10 3.86
C LEU A 97 -1.20 -16.83 3.44
N SER A 98 -0.59 -16.00 2.59
CA SER A 98 -1.18 -14.77 2.05
C SER A 98 -2.39 -14.98 1.13
N ALA A 99 -2.63 -16.21 0.67
CA ALA A 99 -3.85 -16.59 -0.05
C ALA A 99 -5.02 -16.82 0.92
N TYR A 100 -4.73 -17.32 2.12
CA TYR A 100 -5.73 -17.57 3.16
C TYR A 100 -6.08 -16.33 3.97
N THR A 101 -5.11 -15.47 4.25
CA THR A 101 -5.33 -14.32 5.13
C THR A 101 -4.37 -13.17 4.82
N SER A 102 -4.74 -11.96 5.24
CA SER A 102 -3.85 -10.81 5.31
C SER A 102 -3.08 -10.71 6.63
N ALA A 103 -3.34 -11.59 7.60
CA ALA A 103 -2.57 -11.62 8.84
C ALA A 103 -1.12 -12.07 8.61
N ALA A 104 -0.19 -11.46 9.35
CA ALA A 104 1.24 -11.72 9.21
C ALA A 104 1.86 -12.19 10.53
N SER A 105 2.83 -13.11 10.47
CA SER A 105 3.55 -13.62 11.65
C SER A 105 4.62 -12.64 12.14
N PRO A 106 5.02 -12.67 13.43
CA PRO A 106 6.13 -11.87 13.95
C PRO A 106 7.43 -12.05 13.15
N ASP A 107 7.78 -13.30 12.80
CA ASP A 107 8.97 -13.63 12.01
C ASP A 107 8.95 -12.97 10.61
N SER A 108 7.77 -12.96 9.97
CA SER A 108 7.58 -12.28 8.68
C SER A 108 7.81 -10.78 8.81
N ILE A 109 7.32 -10.16 9.90
CA ILE A 109 7.52 -8.74 10.15
C ILE A 109 8.98 -8.43 10.47
N ALA A 110 9.63 -9.21 11.33
CA ALA A 110 11.04 -9.05 11.62
C ALA A 110 11.89 -9.10 10.34
N SER A 111 11.57 -10.04 9.45
CA SER A 111 12.28 -10.18 8.18
C SER A 111 12.14 -8.97 7.24
N LEU A 112 11.03 -8.24 7.28
CA LEU A 112 10.70 -7.17 6.31
C LEU A 112 10.75 -5.76 6.89
N TYR A 113 10.74 -5.64 8.22
CA TYR A 113 10.67 -4.39 8.97
C TYR A 113 11.76 -4.29 10.07
N GLY A 114 12.61 -5.30 10.20
CA GLY A 114 13.78 -5.29 11.09
C GLY A 114 13.53 -5.73 12.53
N ALA A 115 12.27 -5.78 12.98
CA ALA A 115 11.91 -6.24 14.32
C ALA A 115 10.53 -6.93 14.34
N GLU A 116 10.33 -7.81 15.31
CA GLU A 116 9.03 -8.41 15.60
C GLU A 116 8.08 -7.35 16.17
N VAL A 117 6.81 -7.47 15.81
CA VAL A 117 5.69 -6.81 16.49
C VAL A 117 4.64 -7.86 16.80
N HIS A 118 3.71 -7.55 17.71
CA HIS A 118 2.62 -8.47 18.06
C HIS A 118 1.29 -7.73 18.11
N TYR A 119 0.29 -8.28 17.41
CA TYR A 119 -1.07 -7.73 17.30
C TYR A 119 -1.07 -6.22 17.01
N ALA A 120 -0.27 -5.81 16.03
CA ALA A 120 -0.12 -4.43 15.60
C ALA A 120 -1.12 -4.08 14.49
N ASP A 121 -1.33 -2.78 14.36
CA ASP A 121 -2.12 -2.12 13.33
C ASP A 121 -1.22 -1.74 12.15
N GLY A 122 -1.81 -1.66 10.96
CA GLY A 122 -1.13 -1.22 9.73
C GLY A 122 -1.63 0.11 9.22
N LEU A 123 -0.68 0.99 8.89
CA LEU A 123 -0.93 2.31 8.37
C LEU A 123 0.07 2.60 7.23
N PRO A 124 -0.36 2.57 5.95
CA PRO A 124 0.44 3.05 4.83
C PRO A 124 0.42 4.58 4.74
N ILE A 125 1.54 5.14 4.32
CA ILE A 125 1.77 6.58 4.18
C ILE A 125 2.25 6.83 2.76
N GLU A 126 1.44 7.53 1.99
CA GLU A 126 1.70 7.82 0.58
C GLU A 126 2.36 9.19 0.42
N PHE A 127 3.60 9.22 -0.05
CA PHE A 127 4.30 10.45 -0.42
C PHE A 127 4.14 10.77 -1.91
N SER A 128 4.28 12.05 -2.26
CA SER A 128 4.27 12.46 -3.67
C SER A 128 5.57 12.15 -4.38
N TRP A 129 6.67 12.05 -3.66
CA TRP A 129 8.01 11.72 -4.16
C TRP A 129 8.50 10.45 -3.47
N PRO A 130 9.36 9.65 -4.10
CA PRO A 130 9.91 8.47 -3.47
C PRO A 130 10.74 8.82 -2.24
N VAL A 131 10.63 8.01 -1.19
CA VAL A 131 11.48 8.13 0.01
C VAL A 131 12.87 7.57 -0.30
N LEU A 132 13.90 8.15 0.31
CA LEU A 132 15.24 7.57 0.30
C LEU A 132 15.27 6.40 1.31
N PRO A 133 15.34 5.13 0.87
CA PRO A 133 15.04 3.97 1.73
C PRO A 133 15.89 3.87 3.01
N SER A 134 17.17 4.22 2.96
CA SER A 134 18.08 4.18 4.12
C SER A 134 17.67 5.13 5.25
N THR A 135 16.90 6.17 4.90
CA THR A 135 16.42 7.20 5.83
C THR A 135 15.10 6.86 6.50
N VAL A 136 14.40 5.81 6.07
CA VAL A 136 13.12 5.37 6.65
C VAL A 136 13.35 4.78 8.04
N ASP A 137 12.82 5.46 9.06
CA ASP A 137 12.91 5.06 10.47
C ASP A 137 11.58 5.36 11.20
N PRO A 138 11.10 4.50 12.10
CA PRO A 138 9.90 4.76 12.90
C PRO A 138 9.95 6.11 13.63
N ALA A 139 11.13 6.54 14.09
CA ALA A 139 11.33 7.81 14.80
C ALA A 139 11.12 9.04 13.91
N ASN A 140 11.04 8.88 12.59
CA ASN A 140 10.66 9.96 11.68
C ASN A 140 9.18 10.32 11.77
N LEU A 141 8.35 9.47 12.36
CA LEU A 141 6.89 9.53 12.21
C LEU A 141 6.19 9.68 13.56
N SER A 142 5.17 10.54 13.56
CA SER A 142 4.30 10.82 14.70
C SER A 142 2.85 10.61 14.29
N VAL A 143 2.15 9.70 14.97
CA VAL A 143 0.73 9.41 14.73
C VAL A 143 -0.11 10.05 15.84
N HIS A 144 -0.98 10.97 15.47
CA HIS A 144 -1.86 11.69 16.40
C HIS A 144 -3.22 11.02 16.47
N LEU A 145 -3.64 10.61 17.67
CA LEU A 145 -4.87 9.86 17.90
C LEU A 145 -6.02 10.79 18.33
N ASN A 146 -7.25 10.33 18.09
CA ASN A 146 -8.47 11.09 18.42
C ASN A 146 -8.67 11.34 19.93
N ASN A 147 -7.98 10.61 20.80
CA ASN A 147 -7.98 10.81 22.25
C ASN A 147 -6.95 11.86 22.73
N GLY A 148 -6.18 12.46 21.81
CA GLY A 148 -5.14 13.45 22.09
C GLY A 148 -3.75 12.85 22.37
N GLU A 149 -3.60 11.53 22.32
CA GLU A 149 -2.28 10.88 22.40
C GLU A 149 -1.52 11.02 21.07
N THR A 150 -0.19 10.97 21.19
CA THR A 150 0.73 10.91 20.06
C THR A 150 1.58 9.66 20.24
N VAL A 151 1.66 8.84 19.20
CA VAL A 151 2.36 7.55 19.21
C VAL A 151 3.44 7.54 18.13
N THR A 152 4.62 7.03 18.51
CA THR A 152 5.67 6.66 17.55
C THR A 152 5.44 5.22 17.11
N PRO A 153 5.51 4.90 15.82
CA PRO A 153 5.38 3.53 15.34
C PRO A 153 6.45 2.59 15.93
N ASP A 154 6.15 1.29 15.97
CA ASP A 154 7.10 0.28 16.43
C ASP A 154 8.13 -0.03 15.33
N VAL A 155 7.66 -0.13 14.08
CA VAL A 155 8.50 -0.41 12.90
C VAL A 155 8.05 0.39 11.67
N ALA A 156 8.97 0.60 10.72
CA ALA A 156 8.71 1.24 9.43
C ALA A 156 9.51 0.56 8.31
N SER A 157 8.89 0.38 7.15
CA SER A 157 9.53 -0.16 5.94
C SER A 157 8.82 0.33 4.70
N ILE A 158 9.46 0.20 3.55
CA ILE A 158 8.85 0.44 2.23
C ILE A 158 8.05 -0.78 1.72
N TRP A 159 8.20 -1.95 2.35
CA TRP A 159 7.44 -3.15 1.98
C TRP A 159 5.92 -2.89 2.11
N PRO A 160 5.06 -3.37 1.19
CA PRO A 160 5.35 -4.21 0.01
C PRO A 160 5.83 -3.48 -1.27
N ASN A 161 6.03 -2.17 -1.24
CA ASN A 161 6.45 -1.35 -2.39
C ASN A 161 7.96 -1.47 -2.67
N PHE A 162 8.43 -2.69 -2.93
CA PHE A 162 9.84 -3.02 -3.04
C PHE A 162 10.42 -2.77 -4.43
N GLU A 163 9.59 -2.59 -5.44
CA GLU A 163 10.04 -2.26 -6.80
C GLU A 163 10.74 -0.89 -6.82
N TYR A 164 11.72 -0.75 -7.70
CA TYR A 164 12.58 0.42 -7.71
C TYR A 164 11.86 1.67 -8.24
N ASN A 165 10.77 1.49 -8.99
CA ASN A 165 9.95 2.58 -9.51
C ASN A 165 8.78 3.00 -8.58
N GLU A 166 8.64 2.38 -7.40
CA GLU A 166 7.43 2.48 -6.56
C GLU A 166 7.67 2.93 -5.12
N ARG A 167 8.88 3.42 -4.84
CA ARG A 167 9.40 3.75 -3.50
C ARG A 167 8.76 4.97 -2.82
N SER A 168 7.52 5.34 -3.15
CA SER A 168 6.80 6.50 -2.60
C SER A 168 5.91 6.18 -1.39
N VAL A 169 5.93 4.94 -0.89
CA VAL A 169 5.13 4.51 0.27
C VAL A 169 6.02 4.05 1.41
N VAL A 170 5.67 4.49 2.62
CA VAL A 170 6.17 3.89 3.86
C VAL A 170 4.99 3.23 4.56
N VAL A 171 5.15 1.96 4.93
CA VAL A 171 4.20 1.24 5.76
C VAL A 171 4.76 1.18 7.18
N ILE A 172 3.93 1.54 8.15
CA ILE A 172 4.26 1.45 9.57
C ILE A 172 3.36 0.49 10.30
N PHE A 173 3.92 -0.16 11.34
CA PHE A 173 3.17 -0.97 12.28
C PHE A 173 3.33 -0.45 13.71
N GLY A 174 2.25 -0.53 14.48
CA GLY A 174 2.20 -0.07 15.87
C GLY A 174 0.78 -0.12 16.42
N GLN A 175 0.51 0.65 17.47
CA GLN A 175 -0.81 0.70 18.11
C GLN A 175 -1.48 2.04 17.79
N PHE A 176 -2.36 2.05 16.80
CA PHE A 176 -2.93 3.26 16.18
C PHE A 176 -4.45 3.34 16.31
N GLY A 177 -5.14 2.24 16.52
CA GLY A 177 -6.58 2.23 16.57
C GLY A 177 -7.18 0.99 17.20
N ASN A 178 -8.50 0.88 17.07
CA ASN A 178 -9.24 -0.30 17.45
C ASN A 178 -10.44 -0.47 16.52
N ARG A 179 -11.11 -1.61 16.68
CA ARG A 179 -12.26 -1.98 15.86
C ARG A 179 -13.56 -1.34 16.32
N ILE A 180 -13.55 -0.43 17.30
CA ILE A 180 -14.78 0.22 17.76
C ILE A 180 -15.17 1.27 16.70
N PRO A 181 -16.43 1.31 16.24
CA PRO A 181 -16.87 2.28 15.25
C PRO A 181 -16.61 3.70 15.70
N GLN A 182 -16.20 4.56 14.78
CA GLN A 182 -15.72 5.91 15.08
C GLN A 182 -16.74 6.78 15.84
N ASP A 183 -18.04 6.51 15.72
CA ASP A 183 -19.13 7.19 16.41
C ASP A 183 -19.44 6.63 17.80
N GLN A 184 -18.78 5.55 18.21
CA GLN A 184 -18.99 4.89 19.50
C GLN A 184 -17.96 5.31 20.56
N PRO A 185 -18.36 5.40 21.85
CA PRO A 185 -17.44 5.65 22.94
C PRO A 185 -16.33 4.60 23.00
N GLY A 186 -15.08 5.07 23.14
CA GLY A 186 -13.90 4.21 23.21
C GLY A 186 -13.24 3.92 21.85
N ALA A 187 -13.79 4.44 20.75
CA ALA A 187 -13.13 4.40 19.45
C ALA A 187 -11.76 5.07 19.50
N LEU A 188 -10.74 4.37 19.02
CA LEU A 188 -9.38 4.84 18.87
C LEU A 188 -9.01 4.79 17.39
N TYR A 189 -8.51 5.88 16.84
CA TYR A 189 -8.05 5.94 15.46
C TYR A 189 -7.12 7.15 15.23
N PRO A 190 -6.26 7.09 14.21
CA PRO A 190 -5.43 8.23 13.84
C PRO A 190 -6.28 9.34 13.23
N THR A 191 -5.94 10.57 13.60
CA THR A 191 -6.50 11.81 13.06
C THR A 191 -5.52 12.52 12.14
N ARG A 192 -4.21 12.30 12.31
CA ARG A 192 -3.14 12.90 11.52
C ARG A 192 -1.87 12.09 11.67
N VAL A 193 -1.07 12.05 10.61
CA VAL A 193 0.32 11.59 10.64
C VAL A 193 1.23 12.72 10.21
N GLU A 194 2.36 12.89 10.89
CA GLU A 194 3.33 13.94 10.64
C GLU A 194 4.76 13.38 10.64
N VAL A 195 5.58 13.87 9.72
CA VAL A 195 7.02 13.62 9.73
C VAL A 195 7.69 14.60 10.69
N VAL A 196 8.40 14.08 11.69
CA VAL A 196 9.02 14.86 12.77
C VAL A 196 10.55 14.87 12.64
N ASP A 197 11.19 15.76 13.40
CA ASP A 197 12.65 15.80 13.51
C ASP A 197 13.17 14.56 14.24
N SER A 198 14.29 14.01 13.77
CA SER A 198 14.89 12.79 14.33
C SER A 198 16.40 12.74 14.03
N GLN A 199 17.10 11.76 14.60
CA GLN A 199 18.55 11.62 14.39
C GLN A 199 18.92 11.21 12.95
N ASN A 200 17.99 10.56 12.23
CA ASN A 200 18.14 10.15 10.84
C ASN A 200 16.95 10.70 10.04
N PRO A 201 16.97 11.99 9.62
CA PRO A 201 15.81 12.62 9.00
C PRO A 201 15.35 11.89 7.73
N LEU A 202 14.04 11.68 7.60
CA LEU A 202 13.44 11.14 6.38
C LEU A 202 13.68 12.09 5.21
N LEU A 203 14.22 11.57 4.11
CA LEU A 203 14.45 12.30 2.87
C LEU A 203 13.54 11.79 1.76
N LEU A 204 13.07 12.70 0.91
CA LEU A 204 12.40 12.39 -0.36
C LEU A 204 13.34 12.71 -1.52
N VAL A 205 13.26 11.93 -2.60
CA VAL A 205 14.05 12.13 -3.81
C VAL A 205 13.18 12.78 -4.88
N GLY A 206 13.54 14.01 -5.25
CA GLY A 206 12.85 14.83 -6.23
C GLY A 206 13.58 14.94 -7.57
N PRO A 207 13.11 15.83 -8.47
CA PRO A 207 13.65 15.99 -9.82
C PRO A 207 15.18 16.12 -9.86
N GLY A 208 15.80 15.37 -10.77
CA GLY A 208 17.26 15.33 -10.93
C GLY A 208 18.01 14.56 -9.85
N GLY A 209 17.31 13.77 -9.02
CA GLY A 209 17.91 12.99 -7.93
C GLY A 209 18.22 13.82 -6.68
N ASN A 210 17.70 15.04 -6.59
CA ASN A 210 17.93 15.90 -5.42
C ASN A 210 17.12 15.40 -4.22
N THR A 211 17.74 15.35 -3.04
CA THR A 211 17.08 14.94 -1.80
C THR A 211 16.55 16.15 -1.03
N GLU A 212 15.31 16.08 -0.56
CA GLU A 212 14.66 17.10 0.27
C GLU A 212 14.19 16.50 1.60
N PRO A 213 14.37 17.16 2.75
CA PRO A 213 13.84 16.70 4.03
C PRO A 213 12.30 16.67 4.04
N ALA A 214 11.73 15.59 4.57
CA ALA A 214 10.29 15.43 4.71
C ALA A 214 9.72 16.05 6.01
N THR A 215 10.57 16.52 6.93
CA THR A 215 10.14 17.05 8.23
C THR A 215 9.10 18.17 8.10
N GLY A 216 7.99 18.04 8.81
CA GLY A 216 6.85 18.96 8.78
C GLY A 216 5.78 18.62 7.73
N LEU A 217 6.06 17.70 6.79
CA LEU A 217 5.02 17.12 5.95
C LEU A 217 4.04 16.32 6.82
N HIS A 218 2.77 16.35 6.42
CA HIS A 218 1.71 15.69 7.15
C HIS A 218 0.53 15.36 6.24
N ALA A 219 -0.27 14.39 6.67
CA ALA A 219 -1.58 14.11 6.11
C ALA A 219 -2.60 13.92 7.23
N ASP A 220 -3.82 14.43 7.02
CA ASP A 220 -4.95 14.13 7.89
C ASP A 220 -5.47 12.73 7.57
N SER A 221 -5.78 11.96 8.62
CA SER A 221 -6.31 10.62 8.48
C SER A 221 -7.83 10.62 8.32
N GLY A 222 -8.33 9.71 7.48
CA GLY A 222 -9.76 9.55 7.20
C GLY A 222 -10.61 9.03 8.37
N GLY A 223 -9.95 8.63 9.47
CA GLY A 223 -10.56 8.07 10.67
C GLY A 223 -10.44 6.54 10.74
N SER A 224 -11.40 5.89 11.39
CA SER A 224 -11.43 4.42 11.49
C SER A 224 -12.02 3.79 10.22
N PRO A 225 -11.40 2.73 9.65
CA PRO A 225 -12.00 1.96 8.58
C PRO A 225 -13.11 1.03 9.09
N TYR A 226 -13.25 0.86 10.41
CA TYR A 226 -14.23 -0.02 11.05
C TYR A 226 -15.55 0.70 11.27
N GLN A 227 -16.58 0.27 10.55
CA GLN A 227 -17.92 0.86 10.63
C GLN A 227 -18.95 -0.22 10.92
N ASP A 228 -20.07 0.19 11.51
CA ASP A 228 -21.21 -0.70 11.73
C ASP A 228 -22.14 -0.74 10.52
N GLY A 229 -22.68 -1.93 10.25
CA GLY A 229 -23.86 -2.11 9.39
C GLY A 229 -23.72 -1.67 7.92
N ASP A 230 -24.88 -1.54 7.27
CA ASP A 230 -25.01 -1.13 5.87
C ASP A 230 -24.74 0.37 5.68
N VAL A 231 -23.45 0.75 5.75
CA VAL A 231 -23.01 2.12 5.45
C VAL A 231 -23.26 2.44 3.98
N PRO A 232 -23.87 3.61 3.66
CA PRO A 232 -24.00 4.05 2.27
C PRO A 232 -22.66 4.05 1.54
N ALA A 233 -22.62 3.64 0.28
CA ALA A 233 -21.36 3.49 -0.45
C ALA A 233 -20.49 4.76 -0.43
N SER A 234 -21.10 5.95 -0.50
CA SER A 234 -20.41 7.25 -0.43
C SER A 234 -19.74 7.55 0.92
N GLU A 235 -20.16 6.88 1.99
CA GLU A 235 -19.68 7.10 3.36
C GLU A 235 -18.66 6.04 3.81
N ARG A 236 -18.42 5.01 2.98
CA ARG A 236 -17.44 3.98 3.27
C ARG A 236 -16.02 4.57 3.42
N LYS A 237 -15.23 3.95 4.29
CA LYS A 237 -13.93 4.43 4.77
C LYS A 237 -12.78 3.49 4.40
N GLY A 238 -13.01 2.56 3.47
CA GLY A 238 -11.96 1.74 2.89
C GLY A 238 -11.00 2.53 2.01
N PRO A 239 -10.14 1.81 1.26
CA PRO A 239 -9.05 2.43 0.52
C PRO A 239 -9.55 3.39 -0.57
N ARG A 240 -8.70 4.34 -0.93
CA ARG A 240 -8.93 5.36 -1.97
C ARG A 240 -7.75 5.41 -2.94
N LEU A 241 -7.89 6.17 -4.02
CA LEU A 241 -6.75 6.53 -4.86
C LEU A 241 -6.13 7.84 -4.33
N ALA A 242 -4.82 7.82 -4.12
CA ALA A 242 -4.00 9.00 -3.83
C ALA A 242 -3.73 9.80 -5.11
N ALA A 243 -3.49 9.12 -6.23
CA ALA A 243 -3.26 9.72 -7.53
C ALA A 243 -3.51 8.74 -8.69
N ALA A 244 -3.49 9.24 -9.92
CA ALA A 244 -3.43 8.44 -11.13
C ALA A 244 -2.63 9.17 -12.20
N LYS A 245 -1.80 8.45 -12.96
CA LYS A 245 -0.87 9.01 -13.94
C LYS A 245 -0.89 8.20 -15.24
N LEU A 246 -1.08 8.88 -16.37
CA LEU A 246 -1.06 8.28 -17.71
C LEU A 246 0.24 8.63 -18.42
N SER A 247 1.04 7.61 -18.73
CA SER A 247 2.34 7.73 -19.37
C SER A 247 2.47 6.73 -20.52
N ARG A 248 3.54 6.85 -21.32
CA ARG A 248 3.93 5.75 -22.22
C ARG A 248 4.42 4.58 -21.39
N MET A 249 4.20 3.36 -21.87
CA MET A 249 4.72 2.17 -21.20
C MET A 249 6.24 2.25 -21.11
N ASN A 250 6.77 2.08 -19.90
CA ASN A 250 8.19 1.95 -19.60
C ASN A 250 8.34 0.88 -18.52
N VAL A 251 9.33 0.00 -18.67
CA VAL A 251 9.64 -1.11 -17.74
C VAL A 251 10.87 -0.82 -16.88
N GLU A 252 11.48 0.35 -17.06
CA GLU A 252 12.63 0.77 -16.26
C GLU A 252 12.19 0.92 -14.80
N GLY A 253 12.85 0.17 -13.92
CA GLY A 253 12.55 0.18 -12.48
C GLY A 253 11.42 -0.75 -12.03
N ASP A 254 10.67 -1.38 -12.96
CA ASP A 254 9.71 -2.47 -12.70
C ASP A 254 10.46 -3.78 -12.37
N THR A 255 11.30 -3.67 -11.35
CA THR A 255 12.08 -4.74 -10.76
C THR A 255 12.46 -4.35 -9.35
N GLY A 256 13.01 -5.28 -8.58
CA GLY A 256 13.43 -5.01 -7.21
C GLY A 256 14.53 -5.96 -6.74
N PRO A 257 14.85 -5.94 -5.44
CA PRO A 257 15.83 -6.85 -4.87
C PRO A 257 15.50 -8.30 -5.20
N ARG A 258 16.49 -9.05 -5.73
CA ARG A 258 16.31 -10.43 -6.24
C ARG A 258 15.67 -11.41 -5.24
N ILE A 259 15.80 -11.14 -3.94
CA ILE A 259 15.22 -11.98 -2.89
C ILE A 259 13.68 -11.96 -2.90
N PHE A 260 13.06 -10.91 -3.44
CA PHE A 260 11.61 -10.76 -3.51
C PHE A 260 11.02 -11.13 -4.88
N SER A 261 11.84 -11.23 -5.93
CA SER A 261 11.35 -11.42 -7.30
C SER A 261 10.64 -12.77 -7.54
N SER A 262 10.93 -13.80 -6.75
CA SER A 262 10.50 -15.18 -7.04
C SER A 262 8.98 -15.38 -6.99
N GLY A 263 8.37 -15.48 -8.17
CA GLY A 263 6.93 -15.69 -8.33
C GLY A 263 6.09 -14.42 -8.23
N LEU A 264 6.74 -13.26 -8.14
CA LEU A 264 6.10 -11.93 -8.19
C LEU A 264 6.49 -11.19 -9.47
N LEU A 265 7.76 -11.26 -9.88
CA LEU A 265 8.29 -10.56 -11.06
C LEU A 265 8.65 -11.52 -12.20
N PRO A 266 8.60 -11.07 -13.49
CA PRO A 266 8.09 -9.77 -13.94
C PRO A 266 6.56 -9.74 -13.98
N ASN A 267 6.00 -8.59 -13.62
CA ASN A 267 4.57 -8.28 -13.49
C ASN A 267 4.16 -7.03 -14.29
N ASP A 268 5.09 -6.40 -15.01
CA ASP A 268 4.87 -5.18 -15.79
C ASP A 268 3.95 -5.41 -17.01
N GLY A 269 3.45 -4.31 -17.58
CA GLY A 269 2.56 -4.35 -18.74
C GLY A 269 3.14 -5.06 -19.98
N VAL A 270 4.44 -4.95 -20.24
CA VAL A 270 5.11 -5.62 -21.37
C VAL A 270 5.21 -7.13 -21.11
N ALA A 271 5.52 -7.55 -19.88
CA ALA A 271 5.53 -8.97 -19.51
C ALA A 271 4.16 -9.63 -19.72
N LEU A 272 3.08 -8.91 -19.42
CA LEU A 272 1.72 -9.44 -19.53
C LEU A 272 1.17 -9.35 -20.97
N TYR A 273 1.39 -8.24 -21.67
CA TYR A 273 0.71 -7.91 -22.93
C TYR A 273 1.62 -7.71 -24.14
N GLY A 274 2.94 -7.77 -23.96
CA GLY A 274 3.94 -7.64 -25.02
C GLY A 274 3.92 -6.26 -25.68
N ASP A 275 4.20 -6.23 -26.99
CA ASP A 275 4.29 -4.99 -27.78
C ASP A 275 2.98 -4.19 -27.85
N ARG A 276 1.85 -4.78 -27.40
CA ARG A 276 0.57 -4.08 -27.27
C ARG A 276 0.54 -3.12 -26.09
N ALA A 277 1.38 -3.31 -25.07
CA ALA A 277 1.46 -2.39 -23.95
C ALA A 277 2.14 -1.07 -24.39
N GLU A 278 1.37 -0.16 -24.98
CA GLU A 278 1.89 1.11 -25.49
C GLU A 278 1.83 2.23 -24.45
N TYR A 279 0.80 2.22 -23.59
CA TYR A 279 0.59 3.20 -22.53
C TYR A 279 0.22 2.52 -21.21
N ARG A 280 0.56 3.22 -20.13
CA ARG A 280 0.27 2.83 -18.75
C ARG A 280 -0.51 3.93 -18.06
N LEU A 281 -1.70 3.60 -17.58
CA LEU A 281 -2.42 4.37 -16.58
C LEU A 281 -2.19 3.74 -15.22
N ARG A 282 -1.18 4.21 -14.50
CA ARG A 282 -0.86 3.76 -13.14
C ARG A 282 -1.75 4.46 -12.13
N VAL A 283 -2.39 3.69 -11.26
CA VAL A 283 -3.14 4.23 -10.12
C VAL A 283 -2.35 4.02 -8.85
N TYR A 284 -2.34 5.05 -7.99
CA TYR A 284 -1.63 5.04 -6.72
C TYR A 284 -2.66 5.01 -5.59
N THR A 285 -2.61 4.00 -4.73
CA THR A 285 -3.65 3.68 -3.74
C THR A 285 -3.24 4.04 -2.31
N THR A 286 -4.21 4.35 -1.43
CA THR A 286 -3.98 4.69 -0.02
C THR A 286 -3.85 3.45 0.89
N GLY A 287 -3.15 2.43 0.40
CA GLY A 287 -3.02 1.08 0.95
C GLY A 287 -3.33 0.00 -0.09
N GLY A 288 -2.77 -1.20 0.10
CA GLY A 288 -3.00 -2.33 -0.80
C GLY A 288 -4.48 -2.62 -1.02
N MET A 289 -4.92 -2.55 -2.27
CA MET A 289 -6.32 -2.73 -2.65
C MET A 289 -6.58 -4.15 -3.12
N THR A 290 -7.36 -4.90 -2.36
CA THR A 290 -7.75 -6.26 -2.71
C THR A 290 -9.27 -6.40 -2.85
N PRO A 291 -9.78 -7.39 -3.59
CA PRO A 291 -11.20 -7.67 -3.79
C PRO A 291 -12.00 -7.87 -2.51
N ASP A 292 -11.38 -8.41 -1.46
CA ASP A 292 -12.05 -8.80 -0.23
C ASP A 292 -11.20 -8.58 1.04
N GLY A 293 -10.00 -8.01 0.94
CA GLY A 293 -9.05 -7.85 2.03
C GLY A 293 -8.01 -8.97 2.14
N VAL A 294 -8.05 -9.96 1.23
CA VAL A 294 -7.12 -11.11 1.21
C VAL A 294 -6.70 -11.50 -0.21
N ARG A 295 -7.66 -11.86 -1.09
CA ARG A 295 -7.41 -12.36 -2.45
C ARG A 295 -6.62 -11.33 -3.24
N GLY A 296 -5.70 -11.76 -4.09
CA GLY A 296 -5.03 -10.81 -4.96
C GLY A 296 -5.95 -10.27 -6.07
N VAL A 297 -5.70 -9.06 -6.57
CA VAL A 297 -6.33 -8.56 -7.81
C VAL A 297 -5.74 -9.34 -8.99
N PHE A 298 -6.59 -9.74 -9.95
CA PHE A 298 -6.12 -10.45 -11.14
C PHE A 298 -5.90 -9.49 -12.32
N PRO A 299 -4.95 -9.79 -13.22
CA PRO A 299 -4.79 -9.09 -14.50
C PRO A 299 -6.07 -8.98 -15.34
N THR A 300 -7.04 -9.87 -15.12
CA THR A 300 -8.34 -9.89 -15.81
C THR A 300 -9.47 -9.17 -15.07
N ASP A 301 -9.22 -8.60 -13.90
CA ASP A 301 -10.26 -8.01 -13.04
C ASP A 301 -10.66 -6.56 -13.42
N TYR A 302 -10.14 -6.01 -14.52
CA TYR A 302 -10.42 -4.62 -14.93
C TYR A 302 -11.93 -4.30 -14.93
N GLU A 303 -12.75 -5.08 -15.64
CA GLU A 303 -14.19 -4.81 -15.80
C GLU A 303 -14.98 -4.94 -14.49
N ARG A 304 -14.41 -5.62 -13.49
CA ARG A 304 -15.02 -5.85 -12.19
C ARG A 304 -14.87 -4.63 -11.27
N PHE A 305 -13.73 -3.94 -11.33
CA PHE A 305 -13.40 -2.87 -10.39
C PHE A 305 -13.27 -1.49 -11.04
N PHE A 306 -12.79 -1.42 -12.28
CA PHE A 306 -12.36 -0.18 -12.90
C PHE A 306 -13.22 0.23 -14.09
N ARG A 307 -13.25 1.53 -14.34
CA ARG A 307 -13.56 2.08 -15.67
C ARG A 307 -12.78 3.37 -15.90
N ILE A 308 -12.52 3.67 -17.16
CA ILE A 308 -11.88 4.92 -17.56
C ILE A 308 -12.90 5.80 -18.27
N THR A 309 -12.83 7.10 -18.02
CA THR A 309 -13.58 8.13 -18.75
C THR A 309 -12.63 8.93 -19.64
N ALA A 310 -12.98 9.02 -20.91
CA ALA A 310 -12.42 9.95 -21.88
C ALA A 310 -13.45 11.02 -22.28
N GLU A 311 -12.95 12.20 -22.63
CA GLU A 311 -13.76 13.33 -23.12
C GLU A 311 -13.34 13.65 -24.56
N ALA A 312 -14.28 13.46 -25.50
CA ALA A 312 -14.08 13.79 -26.91
C ALA A 312 -14.09 15.32 -27.13
N ALA A 313 -13.52 15.78 -28.24
CA ALA A 313 -13.43 17.21 -28.58
C ALA A 313 -14.79 17.92 -28.69
N ASP A 314 -15.87 17.17 -28.97
CA ASP A 314 -17.25 17.66 -29.01
C ASP A 314 -17.96 17.66 -27.64
N GLY A 315 -17.26 17.29 -26.57
CA GLY A 315 -17.76 17.22 -25.20
C GLY A 315 -18.47 15.92 -24.84
N ARG A 316 -18.54 14.92 -25.75
CA ARG A 316 -19.08 13.60 -25.42
C ARG A 316 -18.16 12.86 -24.45
N THR A 317 -18.76 12.27 -23.42
CA THR A 317 -18.09 11.37 -22.50
C THR A 317 -18.12 9.94 -23.04
N ILE A 318 -16.96 9.30 -23.13
CA ILE A 318 -16.80 7.90 -23.56
C ILE A 318 -16.26 7.12 -22.37
N ARG A 319 -16.94 6.02 -22.03
CA ARG A 319 -16.53 5.16 -20.91
C ARG A 319 -15.93 3.87 -21.46
N LEU A 320 -14.68 3.63 -21.11
CA LEU A 320 -13.95 2.42 -21.43
C LEU A 320 -14.23 1.44 -20.27
N THR A 321 -15.12 0.47 -20.50
CA THR A 321 -15.66 -0.41 -19.45
C THR A 321 -15.26 -1.86 -19.60
N GLU A 322 -14.79 -2.26 -20.79
CA GLU A 322 -14.50 -3.65 -21.15
C GLU A 322 -13.07 -3.72 -21.70
N PRO A 323 -12.26 -4.71 -21.27
CA PRO A 323 -10.97 -4.97 -21.88
C PRO A 323 -11.14 -5.58 -23.29
N GLY A 324 -10.15 -5.37 -24.16
CA GLY A 324 -10.10 -5.91 -25.53
C GLY A 324 -11.08 -5.25 -26.51
N ARG A 325 -11.80 -4.21 -26.10
CA ARG A 325 -12.72 -3.46 -26.95
C ARG A 325 -12.09 -2.15 -27.42
N ASP A 326 -12.20 -1.89 -28.73
CA ASP A 326 -11.79 -0.62 -29.33
C ASP A 326 -12.85 0.46 -29.07
N TYR A 327 -12.42 1.56 -28.47
CA TYR A 327 -13.24 2.74 -28.22
C TYR A 327 -12.82 3.89 -29.15
N GLU A 328 -13.71 4.25 -30.06
CA GLU A 328 -13.50 5.35 -31.01
C GLU A 328 -13.63 6.72 -30.34
N ILE A 329 -12.56 7.51 -30.37
CA ILE A 329 -12.47 8.85 -29.79
C ILE A 329 -11.80 9.77 -30.82
N ASP A 330 -12.54 10.79 -31.28
CA ASP A 330 -12.03 11.83 -32.20
C ASP A 330 -11.32 11.28 -33.46
N GLY A 331 -11.75 10.12 -33.96
CA GLY A 331 -11.21 9.48 -35.16
C GLY A 331 -9.96 8.64 -34.94
N GLY A 332 -9.56 8.42 -33.69
CA GLY A 332 -8.64 7.35 -33.30
C GLY A 332 -9.32 6.36 -32.35
N SER A 333 -8.56 5.37 -31.90
CA SER A 333 -9.03 4.28 -31.05
C SER A 333 -8.21 4.16 -29.76
N VAL A 334 -8.85 3.69 -28.68
CA VAL A 334 -8.18 3.27 -27.44
C VAL A 334 -8.76 1.94 -27.00
N THR A 335 -7.88 1.03 -26.58
CA THR A 335 -8.25 -0.29 -26.09
C THR A 335 -7.59 -0.56 -24.75
N VAL A 336 -8.38 -0.98 -23.76
CA VAL A 336 -7.86 -1.45 -22.47
C VAL A 336 -7.44 -2.91 -22.62
N LEU A 337 -6.22 -3.27 -22.25
CA LEU A 337 -5.74 -4.66 -22.34
C LEU A 337 -6.05 -5.46 -21.08
N GLY A 338 -5.95 -4.82 -19.93
CA GLY A 338 -6.20 -5.40 -18.61
C GLY A 338 -5.37 -4.71 -17.54
N LEU A 339 -5.12 -5.41 -16.44
CA LEU A 339 -4.33 -4.93 -15.31
C LEU A 339 -2.92 -5.56 -15.30
N ALA A 340 -1.92 -4.80 -14.88
CA ALA A 340 -0.56 -5.23 -14.61
C ALA A 340 -0.10 -4.63 -13.28
N ASP A 341 1.17 -4.85 -12.89
CA ASP A 341 1.72 -4.38 -11.61
C ASP A 341 1.01 -5.07 -10.44
N LEU A 342 1.06 -6.40 -10.49
CA LEU A 342 0.32 -7.29 -9.60
C LEU A 342 1.14 -8.54 -9.33
N GLY A 343 1.49 -9.27 -10.38
CA GLY A 343 2.19 -10.55 -10.27
C GLY A 343 2.46 -11.15 -11.64
N VAL A 344 3.10 -12.32 -11.65
CA VAL A 344 3.52 -12.95 -12.91
C VAL A 344 2.34 -13.38 -13.76
N ARG A 345 2.44 -13.18 -15.08
CA ARG A 345 1.42 -13.65 -16.04
C ARG A 345 1.17 -15.16 -15.90
N GLN A 346 -0.11 -15.55 -15.90
CA GLN A 346 -0.55 -16.94 -15.94
C GLN A 346 -1.59 -17.16 -17.05
N ASP A 347 -1.78 -18.41 -17.46
CA ASP A 347 -2.82 -18.78 -18.45
C ASP A 347 -4.25 -18.62 -17.89
N GLY A 348 -4.38 -18.70 -16.57
CA GLY A 348 -5.60 -18.45 -15.82
C GLY A 348 -5.24 -18.08 -14.38
N TYR A 349 -6.15 -17.38 -13.72
CA TYR A 349 -5.96 -16.86 -12.36
C TYR A 349 -6.97 -17.53 -11.42
N ASP A 350 -6.49 -18.02 -10.29
CA ASP A 350 -7.27 -18.66 -9.23
C ASP A 350 -6.86 -18.11 -7.86
N ASP A 351 -7.43 -18.63 -6.76
CA ASP A 351 -7.17 -18.10 -5.42
C ASP A 351 -5.71 -18.31 -4.95
N CYS A 352 -4.89 -19.04 -5.72
CA CYS A 352 -3.47 -19.24 -5.47
C CYS A 352 -2.57 -18.31 -6.28
N TYR A 353 -3.14 -17.43 -7.11
CA TYR A 353 -2.39 -16.36 -7.76
C TYR A 353 -1.69 -15.48 -6.72
N ARG A 354 -0.40 -15.21 -6.95
CA ARG A 354 0.42 -14.41 -6.05
C ARG A 354 0.55 -13.00 -6.60
N GLU A 355 -0.16 -12.09 -5.95
CA GLU A 355 0.05 -10.65 -6.09
C GLU A 355 1.16 -10.19 -5.13
N ASP A 356 1.94 -9.17 -5.50
CA ASP A 356 2.93 -8.44 -4.69
C ASP A 356 2.28 -7.56 -3.60
N LYS A 357 1.04 -7.11 -3.83
CA LYS A 357 0.16 -6.38 -2.90
C LYS A 357 0.67 -4.99 -2.51
N ASP A 358 1.44 -4.36 -3.39
CA ASP A 358 1.85 -2.98 -3.21
C ASP A 358 0.70 -1.97 -3.45
N ASN A 359 1.05 -0.69 -3.47
CA ASN A 359 0.09 0.39 -3.59
C ASN A 359 -0.17 0.83 -5.04
N TYR A 360 0.34 0.11 -6.03
CA TYR A 360 0.26 0.44 -7.44
C TYR A 360 -0.53 -0.61 -8.21
N ILE A 361 -1.27 -0.15 -9.20
CA ILE A 361 -1.96 -1.02 -10.16
C ILE A 361 -1.89 -0.33 -11.50
N ASP A 362 -1.49 -1.07 -12.53
CA ASP A 362 -1.38 -0.55 -13.88
C ASP A 362 -2.57 -0.95 -14.74
N ILE A 363 -3.26 0.02 -15.33
CA ILE A 363 -4.21 -0.24 -16.42
C ILE A 363 -3.46 -0.06 -17.74
N ILE A 364 -3.29 -1.16 -18.47
CA ILE A 364 -2.51 -1.18 -19.71
C ILE A 364 -3.40 -0.87 -20.91
N LEU A 365 -2.91 0.02 -21.78
CA LEU A 365 -3.65 0.54 -22.91
C LEU A 365 -2.83 0.42 -24.21
N GLU A 366 -3.54 0.24 -25.32
CA GLU A 366 -3.02 0.45 -26.67
C GLU A 366 -3.91 1.43 -27.43
N GLY A 367 -3.37 2.09 -28.46
CA GLY A 367 -4.17 2.89 -29.38
C GLY A 367 -3.51 4.18 -29.83
N ASP A 368 -4.30 4.98 -30.54
CA ASP A 368 -3.82 6.24 -31.09
C ASP A 368 -3.57 7.26 -29.98
N GLU A 369 -2.37 7.84 -29.95
CA GLU A 369 -1.96 8.75 -28.87
C GLU A 369 -2.94 9.90 -28.63
N HIS A 370 -3.49 10.50 -29.68
CA HIS A 370 -4.45 11.60 -29.54
C HIS A 370 -5.77 11.14 -28.89
N ALA A 371 -6.17 9.89 -29.10
CA ALA A 371 -7.35 9.30 -28.47
C ALA A 371 -7.05 8.91 -27.01
N VAL A 372 -5.87 8.36 -26.73
CA VAL A 372 -5.39 8.07 -25.37
C VAL A 372 -5.31 9.34 -24.53
N ARG A 373 -4.84 10.45 -25.12
CA ARG A 373 -4.78 11.78 -24.45
C ARG A 373 -6.13 12.34 -24.04
N SER A 374 -7.23 11.83 -24.60
CA SER A 374 -8.58 12.24 -24.22
C SER A 374 -9.04 11.61 -22.90
N ILE A 375 -8.28 10.66 -22.32
CA ILE A 375 -8.55 10.10 -20.99
C ILE A 375 -8.39 11.19 -19.92
N THR A 376 -9.42 11.37 -19.08
CA THR A 376 -9.42 12.41 -18.04
C THR A 376 -9.53 11.86 -16.63
N THR A 377 -10.13 10.67 -16.47
CA THR A 377 -10.52 10.16 -15.16
C THR A 377 -10.48 8.63 -15.14
N VAL A 378 -9.92 8.06 -14.07
CA VAL A 378 -10.12 6.65 -13.69
C VAL A 378 -11.11 6.57 -12.54
N GLU A 379 -11.96 5.55 -12.56
CA GLU A 379 -12.98 5.36 -11.55
C GLU A 379 -12.93 3.94 -11.00
N ILE A 380 -13.18 3.84 -9.68
CA ILE A 380 -13.54 2.59 -9.02
C ILE A 380 -14.99 2.78 -8.54
N PRO A 381 -16.00 2.35 -9.32
CA PRO A 381 -17.38 2.71 -9.00
C PRO A 381 -17.90 2.08 -7.70
N GLY A 382 -17.41 0.89 -7.32
CA GLY A 382 -17.69 0.23 -6.03
C GLY A 382 -19.16 -0.05 -5.72
N THR A 383 -20.02 0.01 -6.76
CA THR A 383 -21.48 -0.09 -6.69
C THR A 383 -22.06 -0.60 -8.01
N GLY A 384 -23.30 -1.12 -7.97
CA GLY A 384 -24.02 -1.58 -9.15
C GLY A 384 -23.43 -2.87 -9.69
N SER A 385 -22.92 -2.83 -10.92
CA SER A 385 -22.20 -3.96 -11.55
C SER A 385 -20.72 -4.03 -11.18
N TYR A 386 -20.21 -3.06 -10.41
CA TYR A 386 -18.82 -3.00 -9.99
C TYR A 386 -18.69 -3.35 -8.51
N ASP A 387 -17.69 -4.14 -8.18
CA ASP A 387 -17.37 -4.47 -6.80
C ASP A 387 -16.49 -3.39 -6.17
N PRO A 388 -16.59 -3.16 -4.86
CA PRO A 388 -15.62 -2.33 -4.14
C PRO A 388 -14.32 -3.10 -3.88
N LEU A 389 -13.28 -2.38 -3.47
CA LEU A 389 -12.00 -2.94 -3.03
C LEU A 389 -11.82 -2.73 -1.52
N TYR A 390 -10.89 -3.43 -0.90
CA TYR A 390 -10.67 -3.45 0.54
C TYR A 390 -9.17 -3.37 0.83
N ASN A 391 -8.83 -2.65 1.90
CA ASN A 391 -7.54 -2.82 2.54
C ASN A 391 -7.44 -4.23 3.14
N PRO A 392 -6.23 -4.68 3.53
CA PRO A 392 -6.10 -5.84 4.38
C PRO A 392 -7.01 -5.74 5.62
N GLY A 393 -7.41 -6.87 6.20
CA GLY A 393 -8.43 -6.89 7.26
C GLY A 393 -9.88 -6.77 6.79
N GLY A 394 -10.14 -6.85 5.48
CA GLY A 394 -11.47 -6.97 4.90
C GLY A 394 -12.15 -8.31 5.21
N PRO A 395 -13.40 -8.51 4.78
CA PRO A 395 -14.22 -9.65 5.17
C PRO A 395 -13.78 -11.00 4.58
N GLY A 396 -12.99 -11.00 3.50
CA GLY A 396 -12.66 -12.22 2.78
C GLY A 396 -13.89 -12.85 2.13
N ASN A 397 -13.74 -14.11 1.72
CA ASN A 397 -14.82 -14.91 1.12
C ASN A 397 -15.55 -15.83 2.11
N ASP A 398 -15.06 -15.98 3.34
CA ASP A 398 -15.66 -16.75 4.44
C ASP A 398 -15.55 -16.00 5.79
N PRO A 399 -16.26 -14.86 5.96
CA PRO A 399 -16.16 -14.03 7.14
C PRO A 399 -16.65 -14.74 8.40
N ALA A 400 -15.88 -14.62 9.48
CA ALA A 400 -16.22 -15.15 10.79
C ALA A 400 -17.34 -14.33 11.46
N GLN A 401 -18.28 -15.04 12.10
CA GLN A 401 -19.41 -14.40 12.79
C GLN A 401 -18.92 -13.51 13.94
N GLY A 402 -19.43 -12.28 14.00
CA GLY A 402 -19.15 -11.35 15.10
C GLY A 402 -17.81 -10.60 14.97
N VAL A 403 -17.04 -10.85 13.92
CA VAL A 403 -15.84 -10.07 13.60
C VAL A 403 -16.23 -8.83 12.80
N ARG A 404 -15.67 -7.68 13.19
CA ARG A 404 -15.79 -6.43 12.42
C ARG A 404 -14.55 -6.26 11.53
N TYR A 405 -14.78 -6.12 10.24
CA TYR A 405 -13.76 -6.01 9.20
C TYR A 405 -13.56 -4.55 8.76
N SER A 406 -12.44 -4.28 8.07
CA SER A 406 -12.24 -3.00 7.40
C SER A 406 -13.34 -2.78 6.36
N SER A 407 -13.82 -1.55 6.26
CA SER A 407 -14.86 -1.21 5.29
C SER A 407 -14.33 -1.23 3.85
N ALA A 408 -15.24 -1.50 2.92
CA ALA A 408 -14.94 -1.45 1.49
C ALA A 408 -14.61 -0.02 1.04
N SER A 409 -14.05 0.14 -0.14
CA SER A 409 -13.83 1.43 -0.76
C SER A 409 -15.16 2.12 -1.04
N PRO A 410 -15.20 3.46 -0.92
CA PRO A 410 -16.29 4.23 -1.49
C PRO A 410 -16.18 4.27 -3.02
N PRO A 411 -17.20 4.75 -3.75
CA PRO A 411 -17.04 5.13 -5.15
C PRO A 411 -15.92 6.18 -5.28
N ILE A 412 -14.93 5.89 -6.13
CA ILE A 412 -13.77 6.75 -6.35
C ILE A 412 -13.79 7.28 -7.78
N ARG A 413 -13.47 8.57 -7.92
CA ARG A 413 -13.20 9.24 -9.20
C ARG A 413 -11.90 9.99 -9.05
N GLN A 414 -10.85 9.53 -9.73
CA GLN A 414 -9.52 10.10 -9.66
C GLN A 414 -9.18 10.75 -11.01
N ARG A 415 -8.80 12.03 -10.96
CA ARG A 415 -8.30 12.72 -12.14
C ARG A 415 -6.95 12.13 -12.54
N VAL A 416 -6.77 11.97 -13.85
CA VAL A 416 -5.55 11.46 -14.44
C VAL A 416 -4.58 12.62 -14.70
N MET A 417 -3.37 12.50 -14.17
CA MET A 417 -2.25 13.36 -14.54
C MET A 417 -1.72 12.89 -15.89
N MET A 418 -1.62 13.82 -16.85
CA MET A 418 -1.09 13.54 -18.17
C MET A 418 0.44 13.61 -18.15
N ALA A 419 1.09 12.48 -18.40
CA ALA A 419 2.53 12.29 -18.31
C ALA A 419 3.10 11.54 -19.55
N ILE A 420 2.47 11.72 -20.72
CA ILE A 420 2.94 11.11 -21.98
C ILE A 420 4.21 11.81 -22.51
N ASP A 421 4.29 13.14 -22.34
CA ASP A 421 5.41 13.95 -22.84
C ASP A 421 6.57 14.03 -21.84
N ASP A 422 6.24 14.03 -20.55
CA ASP A 422 7.16 13.97 -19.43
C ASP A 422 6.61 12.92 -18.46
N PRO A 423 7.28 11.76 -18.31
CA PRO A 423 6.81 10.69 -17.44
C PRO A 423 6.77 11.09 -15.97
N MET A 424 7.43 12.20 -15.58
CA MET A 424 7.57 12.64 -14.20
C MET A 424 8.12 11.51 -13.32
N THR A 425 9.34 11.08 -13.62
CA THR A 425 10.04 10.04 -12.88
C THR A 425 11.41 10.50 -12.42
N VAL A 426 11.97 9.77 -11.45
CA VAL A 426 13.29 10.05 -10.89
C VAL A 426 14.10 8.77 -10.70
N THR A 427 15.41 8.88 -10.90
CA THR A 427 16.39 7.84 -10.58
C THR A 427 17.37 8.38 -9.56
N TYR A 428 17.67 7.58 -8.54
CA TYR A 428 18.72 7.77 -7.55
C TYR A 428 19.46 6.44 -7.38
N ASP A 429 20.74 6.45 -7.71
CA ASP A 429 21.64 5.30 -7.61
C ASP A 429 23.00 5.86 -7.18
N ASP A 430 23.42 5.54 -5.96
CA ASP A 430 24.63 6.05 -5.30
C ASP A 430 25.65 4.94 -5.02
#